data_AF-A0A3C1BCL4-F1
#
_entry.id   AF-A0A3C1BCL4-F1
#
_cell.length_a   1.000
_cell.length_b   1.000
_cell.length_c   1.000
_cell.angle_alpha   90.00
_cell.angle_beta   90.00
_cell.angle_gamma   90.00
#
_symmetry.space_group_name_H-M   'P 1'
#
loop_
_entity.id
_entity.type
_entity.pdbx_description
1 polymer ?
#
loop_
_entity_poly.entity_id
_entity_poly.type
_entity_poly.pdbx_seq_one_letter_code
_entity_poly.pdbx_strand_id
1 'polypeptide(L)' 'HAISGNKIIYCTGATHAFMQLRYGKNMAAESNIVPYNSSFTINGVIITLIPAGHILGSAQVLMEYMGIKYLYTGD' A
#
# COMPACT_ATOMS: atom_id res chain seq x y z
N HIS A 1 1.37 -0.45 6.55
CA HIS A 1 0.65 -0.64 7.82
C HIS A 1 -0.84 -0.41 7.58
N ALA A 2 -1.72 -1.39 7.79
CA ALA A 2 -3.17 -1.25 7.59
C ALA A 2 -3.87 -1.35 8.95
N ILE A 3 -4.46 -0.25 9.39
CA ILE A 3 -5.18 -0.15 10.67
C ILE A 3 -6.68 -0.30 10.39
N SER A 4 -7.40 -1.00 11.27
CA SER A 4 -8.86 -1.09 11.21
C SER A 4 -9.48 0.32 11.20
N GLY A 5 -10.45 0.57 10.31
CA GLY A 5 -11.15 1.87 10.19
C GLY A 5 -10.75 2.71 8.97
N ASN A 6 -9.73 2.33 8.20
CA ASN A 6 -9.43 2.99 6.92
C ASN A 6 -10.51 2.69 5.88
N LYS A 7 -11.12 3.74 5.31
CA LYS A 7 -12.17 3.61 4.29
C LYS A 7 -11.62 3.24 2.92
N ILE A 8 -10.42 3.72 2.59
CA ILE A 8 -9.72 3.48 1.33
C ILE A 8 -8.36 2.89 1.67
N ILE A 9 -8.01 1.77 1.07
CA ILE A 9 -6.69 1.15 1.21
C ILE A 9 -6.02 0.97 -0.15
N TYR A 10 -4.72 1.24 -0.20
CA TYR A 10 -3.85 0.90 -1.34
C TYR A 10 -2.88 -0.16 -0.87
N CYS A 11 -2.90 -1.33 -1.51
CA CYS A 11 -2.12 -2.47 -1.05
C CYS A 11 -1.78 -3.44 -2.17
N THR A 12 -0.81 -4.32 -1.94
CA THR A 12 -0.51 -5.39 -2.90
C THR A 12 -1.57 -6.49 -2.84
N GLY A 13 -1.66 -7.32 -3.88
CA GLY A 13 -2.62 -8.44 -3.91
C GLY A 13 -2.43 -9.42 -2.74
N ALA A 14 -1.19 -9.67 -2.33
CA ALA A 14 -0.88 -10.50 -1.16
C ALA A 14 -1.43 -9.87 0.14
N THR A 15 -1.18 -8.57 0.35
CA THR A 15 -1.71 -7.84 1.50
C THR A 15 -3.24 -7.84 1.53
N HIS A 16 -3.89 -7.69 0.37
CA HIS A 16 -5.34 -7.73 0.25
C HIS A 16 -5.90 -9.11 0.68
N ALA A 17 -5.29 -10.20 0.20
CA ALA A 17 -5.69 -11.56 0.61
C ALA A 17 -5.55 -11.78 2.12
N PHE A 18 -4.45 -11.31 2.73
CA PHE A 18 -4.28 -11.35 4.18
C PHE A 18 -5.33 -10.52 4.92
N MET A 19 -5.64 -9.32 4.43
CA MET A 19 -6.67 -8.45 5.03
C MET A 19 -8.06 -9.06 4.93
N GLN A 20 -8.40 -9.69 3.81
CA GLN A 20 -9.67 -10.38 3.62
C GLN A 20 -9.83 -11.55 4.59
N LEU A 21 -8.77 -12.35 4.79
CA LEU A 21 -8.76 -13.44 5.77
C LEU A 21 -8.89 -12.92 7.21
N ARG A 22 -8.25 -11.80 7.54
CA ARG A 22 -8.21 -11.26 8.91
C ARG A 22 -9.46 -10.47 9.30
N TYR A 23 -10.00 -9.65 8.40
CA TYR A 23 -11.08 -8.71 8.69
C TYR A 23 -12.42 -9.09 8.04
N GLY A 24 -12.43 -9.99 7.06
CA GLY A 24 -13.66 -10.47 6.41
C GLY A 24 -14.55 -9.33 5.93
N LYS A 25 -15.82 -9.33 6.38
CA LYS A 25 -16.81 -8.28 6.04
C LYS A 25 -16.50 -6.90 6.63
N ASN A 26 -15.57 -6.81 7.59
CA ASN A 26 -15.14 -5.55 8.20
C ASN A 26 -13.89 -4.95 7.50
N MET A 27 -13.53 -5.45 6.32
CA MET A 27 -12.45 -4.89 5.52
C MET A 27 -12.82 -3.48 5.01
N ALA A 28 -11.81 -2.69 4.66
CA ALA A 28 -11.97 -1.35 4.09
C ALA A 28 -13.01 -1.34 2.95
N ALA A 29 -13.83 -0.29 2.92
CA ALA A 29 -14.93 -0.14 1.95
C ALA A 29 -14.42 -0.07 0.50
N GLU A 30 -13.21 0.46 0.29
CA GLU A 30 -12.58 0.56 -1.01
C GLU A 30 -11.15 0.03 -0.96
N SER A 31 -10.83 -0.92 -1.86
CA SER A 31 -9.54 -1.58 -1.94
C SER A 31 -8.92 -1.40 -3.32
N ASN A 32 -7.82 -0.66 -3.37
CA ASN A 32 -7.05 -0.44 -4.58
C ASN A 32 -5.83 -1.38 -4.56
N ILE A 33 -5.86 -2.39 -5.42
CA ILE A 33 -4.78 -3.37 -5.53
C ILE A 33 -3.72 -2.82 -6.48
N VAL A 34 -2.51 -2.60 -5.97
CA VAL A 34 -1.39 -2.03 -6.71
C VAL A 34 -0.25 -3.05 -6.76
N PRO A 35 0.21 -3.47 -7.96
CA PRO A 35 1.40 -4.31 -8.09
C PRO A 35 2.67 -3.61 -7.61
N TYR A 36 3.67 -4.38 -7.20
CA TYR A 36 4.99 -3.82 -6.93
C TYR A 36 5.55 -3.11 -8.16
N ASN A 37 6.33 -2.05 -7.92
CA ASN A 37 6.95 -1.20 -8.93
C ASN A 37 5.96 -0.52 -9.88
N SER A 38 4.65 -0.56 -9.56
CA SER A 38 3.63 0.23 -10.24
C SER A 38 3.35 1.49 -9.43
N SER A 39 3.24 2.61 -10.13
CA SER A 39 2.99 3.92 -9.53
C SER A 39 1.53 4.31 -9.65
N PHE A 40 1.00 4.98 -8.64
CA PHE A 40 -0.32 5.59 -8.65
C PHE A 40 -0.23 6.99 -8.04
N THR A 41 -1.20 7.87 -8.35
CA THR A 41 -1.17 9.25 -7.87
C THR A 41 -2.27 9.48 -6.83
N ILE A 42 -1.92 10.07 -5.69
CA ILE A 42 -2.86 10.58 -4.70
C ILE A 42 -2.60 12.07 -4.53
N ASN A 43 -3.60 12.91 -4.82
CA ASN A 43 -3.53 14.37 -4.61
C ASN A 43 -2.25 15.03 -5.17
N GLY A 44 -1.79 14.57 -6.34
CA GLY A 44 -0.58 15.09 -6.99
C GLY A 44 0.75 14.48 -6.51
N VAL A 45 0.73 13.59 -5.52
CA VAL A 45 1.89 12.80 -5.09
C VAL A 45 1.91 11.47 -5.81
N ILE A 46 3.02 11.15 -6.48
CA ILE A 46 3.22 9.85 -7.13
C ILE A 46 3.73 8.87 -6.06
N ILE A 47 3.05 7.75 -5.91
CA ILE A 47 3.35 6.72 -4.91
C ILE A 47 3.68 5.43 -5.63
N THR A 48 4.78 4.78 -5.25
CA THR A 48 5.20 3.46 -5.76
C THR A 48 5.46 2.51 -4.60
N LEU A 49 4.91 1.30 -4.68
CA LEU A 49 5.17 0.23 -3.71
C LEU A 49 6.35 -0.61 -4.16
N ILE A 50 7.40 -0.70 -3.34
CA ILE A 50 8.63 -1.46 -3.64
C ILE A 50 8.74 -2.62 -2.67
N PRO A 51 9.14 -3.85 -3.07
CA PRO A 51 9.30 -4.96 -2.14
C PRO A 51 10.32 -4.65 -1.04
N ALA A 52 9.95 -4.81 0.24
CA ALA A 52 10.86 -4.54 1.37
C ALA A 52 11.73 -5.74 1.77
N GLY A 53 11.44 -6.94 1.26
CA GLY A 53 12.29 -8.13 1.40
C GLY A 53 12.26 -8.85 2.76
N HIS A 54 11.53 -8.35 3.77
CA HIS A 54 11.47 -8.95 5.12
C HIS A 54 10.33 -9.98 5.30
N ILE A 55 9.10 -9.70 4.84
CA ILE A 55 7.92 -10.57 5.01
C ILE A 55 7.12 -10.58 3.71
N LEU A 56 6.48 -11.70 3.38
CA LEU A 56 5.65 -11.81 2.19
C LEU A 56 4.50 -10.79 2.24
N GLY A 57 4.52 -9.80 1.33
CA GLY A 57 3.56 -8.69 1.29
C GLY A 57 4.06 -7.38 1.94
N SER A 58 5.30 -7.32 2.45
CA SER A 58 5.88 -6.07 2.93
C SER A 58 6.38 -5.19 1.78
N ALA A 59 6.02 -3.92 1.85
CA ALA A 59 6.33 -2.93 0.82
C ALA A 59 6.93 -1.67 1.46
N GLN A 60 8.02 -1.17 0.88
CA GLN A 60 8.46 0.20 1.03
C GLN A 60 7.56 1.10 0.19
N VAL A 61 7.38 2.35 0.63
CA VAL A 61 6.57 3.35 -0.06
C VAL A 61 7.47 4.46 -0.54
N LEU A 62 7.68 4.54 -1.85
CA LEU A 62 8.34 5.67 -2.50
C LEU A 62 7.30 6.73 -2.85
N MET A 63 7.50 7.95 -2.38
CA MET A 63 6.64 9.10 -2.65
C MET A 63 7.44 10.17 -3.41
N GLU A 64 6.91 10.65 -4.52
CA GLU A 64 7.52 11.68 -5.35
C GLU A 64 6.57 12.87 -5.50
N TYR A 65 7.06 14.07 -5.19
CA TYR A 65 6.29 15.31 -5.31
C TYR A 65 7.19 16.46 -5.75
N MET A 66 6.86 17.09 -6.88
CA MET A 66 7.61 18.24 -7.44
C MET A 66 9.13 18.02 -7.53
N GLY A 67 9.55 16.81 -7.91
CA GLY A 67 10.97 16.45 -8.04
C GLY A 67 11.66 16.02 -6.74
N ILE A 68 10.99 16.11 -5.59
CA ILE A 68 11.48 15.61 -4.30
C ILE A 68 11.02 14.16 -4.12
N LYS A 69 11.92 13.29 -3.66
CA LYS A 69 11.62 11.87 -3.40
C LYS A 69 11.79 11.54 -1.91
N TYR A 70 10.82 10.82 -1.36
CA TYR A 70 10.83 10.28 0.00
C TYR A 70 10.62 8.77 -0.05
N LEU A 71 11.54 8.01 0.54
CA LEU A 71 11.40 6.56 0.67
C LEU A 71 11.10 6.21 2.13
N TYR A 72 9.92 5.64 2.37
CA TYR A 72 9.55 5.08 3.65
C TYR A 72 9.72 3.56 3.60
N THR A 73 10.67 3.03 4.37
CA THR A 73 11.04 1.60 4.31
C THR A 73 10.03 0.66 4.95
N GLY A 74 9.10 1.20 5.75
CA GLY A 74 8.23 0.39 6.61
C GLY A 74 8.99 -0.21 7.80
N ASP A 75 8.22 -0.91 8.63
CA ASP A 75 8.62 -1.86 9.68
C ASP A 75 7.88 -3.16 9.37
#